data_AF-A0A963Y6A4-F1
#
_entry.id   AF-A0A963Y6A4-F1
#
_cell.length_a   1.000
_cell.length_b   1.000
_cell.length_c   1.000
_cell.angle_alpha   90.00
_cell.angle_beta   90.00
_cell.angle_gamma   90.00
#
_symmetry.space_group_name_H-M   'P 1'
#
loop_
_entity.id
_entity.type
_entity.pdbx_description
1 polymer ?
#
loop_
_entity_poly.entity_id
_entity_poly.type
_entity_poly.pdbx_seq_one_letter_code
_entity_poly.pdbx_strand_id
1 'polypeptide(L)'
;SMAEALGMALSGNAAIPAVDSRRRVMAQLSGRRIVQMVKDDLKPSDILTKKAFENAIRTNGAIGGSTNAVIHLLAIAGRVGLDLTLDDWDRCGRDVATIVNLMPSGKYLMEEFFYAGGLPVVLKRLGEGGQLHKDALTVSGQSVWDEVRDVVNHNEDVILPLDKALTRQGGIAVLRGNLAPLGAVLKPSAASEHLLTHRGRAVVFEDIDHYKARIDDPDLDIDETCVMVLKNCGPKGYPGMAEVGNMGLPAKILKKGVTDMVRISDARMSGTAYGTVVLHTA
;
A
#
# COMPACT_ATOMS: atom_id res chain seq x y z
N SER A 1 4.84 -3.72 7.81
CA SER A 1 3.95 -4.81 7.37
C SER A 1 4.56 -5.70 6.32
N MET A 2 5.02 -5.19 5.17
CA MET A 2 5.53 -6.02 4.07
C MET A 2 6.66 -6.98 4.49
N ALA A 3 7.62 -6.53 5.30
CA ALA A 3 8.70 -7.41 5.78
C ALA A 3 8.19 -8.61 6.60
N GLU A 4 7.17 -8.42 7.43
CA GLU A 4 6.57 -9.51 8.22
C GLU A 4 5.71 -10.43 7.36
N ALA A 5 4.92 -9.88 6.44
CA ALA A 5 4.10 -10.67 5.51
C ALA A 5 4.93 -11.50 4.52
N LEU A 6 6.12 -11.02 4.15
CA LEU A 6 7.13 -11.76 3.40
C LEU A 6 7.81 -12.85 4.24
N GLY A 7 7.58 -12.90 5.55
CA GLY A 7 8.25 -13.80 6.46
C GLY A 7 9.68 -13.38 6.82
N MET A 8 10.12 -12.17 6.46
CA MET A 8 11.50 -11.66 6.71
C MET A 8 11.70 -11.02 8.10
N ALA A 9 10.66 -10.98 8.92
CA ALA A 9 10.71 -10.52 10.30
C ALA A 9 9.88 -11.47 11.18
N LEU A 10 10.19 -11.50 12.48
CA LEU A 10 9.39 -12.28 13.45
C LEU A 10 7.93 -11.79 13.48
N SER A 11 7.00 -12.71 13.75
CA SER A 11 5.56 -12.42 13.86
C SER A 11 5.30 -11.31 14.90
N GLY A 12 4.44 -10.35 14.57
CA GLY A 12 4.13 -9.16 15.37
C GLY A 12 5.09 -7.99 15.17
N ASN A 13 6.14 -8.11 14.36
CA ASN A 13 7.14 -7.06 14.16
C ASN A 13 6.56 -5.72 13.65
N ALA A 14 5.54 -5.73 12.80
CA ALA A 14 5.14 -4.54 12.06
C ALA A 14 4.50 -3.44 12.90
N ALA A 15 3.74 -3.80 13.94
CA ALA A 15 2.82 -2.86 14.60
C ALA A 15 3.33 -2.32 15.94
N ILE A 16 4.27 -2.99 16.62
CA ILE A 16 4.74 -2.57 17.95
C ILE A 16 5.25 -1.12 17.91
N PRO A 17 4.68 -0.17 18.68
CA PRO A 17 5.15 1.21 18.74
C PRO A 17 6.64 1.28 19.10
N ALA A 18 7.34 2.26 18.54
CA ALA A 18 8.79 2.38 18.74
C ALA A 18 9.19 2.52 20.22
N VAL A 19 8.33 3.16 21.02
CA VAL A 19 8.55 3.43 22.45
C VAL A 19 8.04 2.30 23.37
N ASP A 20 7.35 1.29 22.82
CA ASP A 20 6.87 0.15 23.61
C ASP A 20 8.03 -0.75 24.02
N SER A 21 8.02 -1.23 25.26
CA SER A 21 9.06 -2.12 25.80
C SER A 21 9.23 -3.41 24.97
N ARG A 22 8.15 -3.91 24.39
CA ARG A 22 8.14 -5.11 23.54
C ARG A 22 8.92 -4.92 22.24
N ARG A 23 9.14 -3.69 21.78
CA ARG A 23 10.03 -3.43 20.64
C ARG A 23 11.47 -3.85 20.95
N ARG A 24 11.94 -3.59 22.18
CA ARG A 24 13.28 -4.00 22.64
C ARG A 24 13.36 -5.52 22.86
N VAL A 25 12.30 -6.12 23.38
CA VAL A 25 12.19 -7.59 23.50
C VAL A 25 12.29 -8.24 22.12
N MET A 26 11.51 -7.77 21.14
CA MET A 26 11.55 -8.26 19.76
C MET A 26 12.95 -8.13 19.13
N ALA A 27 13.64 -7.01 19.37
CA ALA A 27 15.00 -6.81 18.90
C ALA A 27 15.98 -7.85 19.51
N GLN A 28 15.89 -8.09 20.82
CA GLN A 28 16.74 -9.09 21.49
C GLN A 28 16.45 -10.52 20.99
N LEU A 29 15.17 -10.88 20.81
CA LEU A 29 14.76 -12.17 20.26
C LEU A 29 15.26 -12.36 18.81
N SER A 30 15.21 -11.29 18.00
CA SER A 30 15.77 -11.30 16.65
C SER A 30 17.28 -11.58 16.67
N GLY A 31 18.01 -11.00 17.64
CA GLY A 31 19.43 -11.27 17.85
C GLY A 31 19.72 -12.74 18.21
N ARG A 32 18.85 -13.39 18.98
CA ARG A 32 18.95 -14.84 19.23
C ARG A 32 18.65 -15.65 17.98
N ARG A 33 17.58 -15.28 17.24
CA ARG A 33 17.12 -16.04 16.09
C ARG A 33 18.12 -16.02 14.94
N ILE A 34 18.74 -14.87 14.66
CA ILE A 34 19.68 -14.76 13.54
C ILE A 34 20.91 -15.67 13.71
N VAL A 35 21.39 -15.89 14.94
CA VAL A 35 22.48 -16.85 15.21
C VAL A 35 22.09 -18.26 14.80
N GLN A 36 20.84 -18.66 15.04
CA GLN A 36 20.36 -19.97 14.62
C GLN A 36 20.16 -20.05 13.10
N MET A 37 19.64 -18.99 12.47
CA MET A 37 19.49 -18.94 11.00
C MET A 37 20.83 -19.11 10.28
N VAL A 38 21.93 -18.59 10.83
CA VAL A 38 23.28 -18.80 10.29
C VAL A 38 23.69 -20.27 10.36
N LYS A 39 23.37 -20.97 11.45
CA LYS A 39 23.67 -22.41 11.60
C LYS A 39 22.83 -23.26 10.64
N ASP A 40 21.57 -22.87 10.44
CA ASP A 40 20.61 -23.57 9.59
C ASP A 40 20.80 -23.22 8.09
N ASP A 41 21.68 -22.27 7.75
CA ASP A 41 21.80 -21.65 6.43
C ASP A 41 20.45 -21.19 5.83
N LEU A 42 19.58 -20.61 6.68
CA LEU A 42 18.28 -20.11 6.26
C LEU A 42 18.42 -18.76 5.55
N LYS A 43 18.40 -18.76 4.22
CA LYS A 43 18.70 -17.60 3.38
C LYS A 43 17.45 -16.82 3.02
N PRO A 44 17.57 -15.52 2.67
CA PRO A 44 16.46 -14.76 2.11
C PRO A 44 15.81 -15.41 0.89
N SER A 45 16.58 -16.09 0.01
CA SER A 45 16.05 -16.81 -1.16
C SER A 45 15.13 -17.98 -0.80
N ASP A 46 15.31 -18.56 0.40
CA ASP A 46 14.49 -19.68 0.86
C ASP A 46 13.12 -19.19 1.39
N ILE A 47 13.06 -17.92 1.80
CA ILE A 47 11.88 -17.26 2.40
C ILE A 47 11.12 -16.43 1.36
N LEU A 48 11.85 -15.60 0.61
CA LEU A 48 11.33 -14.66 -0.39
C LEU A 48 10.97 -15.39 -1.69
N THR A 49 9.97 -16.26 -1.59
CA THR A 49 9.40 -17.03 -2.71
C THR A 49 8.25 -16.26 -3.37
N LYS A 50 7.84 -16.63 -4.59
CA LYS A 50 6.66 -16.05 -5.26
C LYS A 50 5.43 -16.07 -4.34
N LYS A 51 5.21 -17.16 -3.59
CA LYS A 51 4.11 -17.29 -2.62
C LYS A 51 4.19 -16.25 -1.50
N ALA A 52 5.38 -15.96 -0.97
CA ALA A 52 5.58 -14.92 0.03
C ALA A 52 5.26 -13.52 -0.53
N PHE A 53 5.66 -13.24 -1.78
CA PHE A 53 5.30 -11.99 -2.45
C PHE A 53 3.79 -11.86 -2.69
N GLU A 54 3.11 -12.93 -3.11
CA GLU A 54 1.64 -12.89 -3.24
C GLU A 54 0.94 -12.68 -1.90
N ASN A 55 1.45 -13.28 -0.80
CA ASN A 55 0.96 -13.02 0.55
C ASN A 55 1.13 -11.54 0.92
N ALA A 56 2.29 -10.95 0.60
CA ALA A 56 2.56 -9.54 0.86
C ALA A 56 1.64 -8.60 0.06
N ILE A 57 1.35 -8.92 -1.21
CA ILE A 57 0.41 -8.15 -2.04
C ILE A 57 -1.00 -8.16 -1.45
N ARG A 58 -1.51 -9.34 -1.09
CA ARG A 58 -2.83 -9.48 -0.45
C ARG A 58 -2.85 -8.79 0.91
N THR A 59 -1.78 -8.90 1.68
CA THR A 59 -1.63 -8.16 2.93
C THR A 59 -1.68 -6.65 2.69
N ASN A 60 -1.06 -6.14 1.63
CA ASN A 60 -1.11 -4.73 1.28
C ASN A 60 -2.55 -4.26 1.01
N GLY A 61 -3.34 -5.05 0.27
CA GLY A 61 -4.77 -4.76 0.05
C GLY A 61 -5.59 -4.78 1.35
N ALA A 62 -5.36 -5.80 2.20
CA ALA A 62 -6.08 -5.97 3.46
C ALA A 62 -5.82 -4.83 4.46
N ILE A 63 -4.60 -4.26 4.45
CA ILE A 63 -4.23 -3.14 5.32
C ILE A 63 -4.47 -1.75 4.69
N GLY A 64 -4.88 -1.67 3.42
CA GLY A 64 -5.00 -0.39 2.70
C GLY A 64 -3.63 0.31 2.54
N GLY A 65 -2.60 -0.47 2.24
CA GLY A 65 -1.21 -0.04 2.27
C GLY A 65 -0.79 0.94 1.17
N SER A 66 0.40 1.51 1.31
CA SER A 66 0.95 2.51 0.37
C SER A 66 1.15 1.97 -1.05
N THR A 67 0.95 2.81 -2.05
CA THR A 67 1.29 2.51 -3.46
C THR A 67 2.79 2.33 -3.68
N ASN A 68 3.63 2.95 -2.85
CA ASN A 68 5.08 2.75 -2.89
C ASN A 68 5.49 1.28 -2.66
N ALA A 69 4.65 0.48 -1.98
CA ALA A 69 4.89 -0.95 -1.81
C ALA A 69 5.02 -1.70 -3.15
N VAL A 70 4.32 -1.22 -4.20
CA VAL A 70 4.42 -1.78 -5.56
C VAL A 70 5.84 -1.68 -6.08
N ILE A 71 6.40 -0.47 -6.07
CA ILE A 71 7.76 -0.20 -6.54
C ILE A 71 8.77 -1.03 -5.71
N HIS A 72 8.61 -1.03 -4.39
CA HIS A 72 9.56 -1.71 -3.50
C HIS A 72 9.54 -3.23 -3.66
N LEU A 73 8.37 -3.87 -3.71
CA LEU A 73 8.33 -5.33 -3.86
C LEU A 73 8.79 -5.78 -5.24
N LEU A 74 8.47 -5.05 -6.31
CA LEU A 74 9.01 -5.36 -7.64
C LEU A 74 10.54 -5.28 -7.65
N ALA A 75 11.11 -4.24 -7.02
CA ALA A 75 12.56 -4.08 -6.92
C ALA A 75 13.21 -5.21 -6.10
N ILE A 76 12.62 -5.59 -4.95
CA ILE A 76 13.15 -6.69 -4.11
C ILE A 76 13.05 -8.02 -4.86
N ALA A 77 11.93 -8.30 -5.52
CA ALA A 77 11.75 -9.51 -6.33
C ALA A 77 12.84 -9.62 -7.42
N GLY A 78 13.14 -8.52 -8.11
CA GLY A 78 14.22 -8.46 -9.09
C GLY A 78 15.62 -8.74 -8.52
N ARG A 79 15.87 -8.47 -7.22
CA ARG A 79 17.15 -8.82 -6.56
C ARG A 79 17.23 -10.28 -6.15
N VAL A 80 16.11 -10.90 -5.82
CA VAL A 80 16.04 -12.32 -5.48
C VAL A 80 15.96 -13.19 -6.75
N GLY A 81 15.71 -12.58 -7.92
CA GLY A 81 15.59 -13.29 -9.20
C GLY A 81 14.20 -13.87 -9.45
N LEU A 82 13.16 -13.28 -8.84
CA LEU A 82 11.78 -13.67 -9.07
C LEU A 82 11.12 -12.80 -10.13
N ASP A 83 10.36 -13.46 -11.00
CA ASP A 83 9.44 -12.79 -11.91
C ASP A 83 8.19 -12.33 -11.13
N LEU A 84 8.10 -11.03 -10.85
CA LEU A 84 6.96 -10.38 -10.23
C LEU A 84 6.62 -9.15 -11.06
N THR A 85 5.36 -9.00 -11.43
CA THR A 85 4.90 -7.98 -12.39
C THR A 85 3.78 -7.12 -11.80
N LEU A 86 3.41 -6.05 -12.50
CA LEU A 86 2.19 -5.29 -12.17
C LEU A 86 0.92 -6.15 -12.30
N ASP A 87 0.89 -7.11 -13.22
CA ASP A 87 -0.26 -7.99 -13.39
C ASP A 87 -0.44 -8.94 -12.20
N ASP A 88 0.65 -9.33 -11.52
CA ASP A 88 0.57 -10.04 -10.24
C ASP A 88 -0.05 -9.19 -9.14
N TRP A 89 0.32 -7.90 -9.08
CA TRP A 89 -0.26 -6.96 -8.13
C TRP A 89 -1.76 -6.82 -8.29
N ASP A 90 -2.20 -6.63 -9.53
CA ASP A 90 -3.61 -6.51 -9.87
C ASP A 90 -4.37 -7.82 -9.61
N ARG A 91 -3.88 -8.96 -10.12
CA ARG A 91 -4.50 -10.28 -9.93
C ARG A 91 -4.60 -10.67 -8.46
N CYS A 92 -3.53 -10.51 -7.68
CA CYS A 92 -3.53 -10.90 -6.27
C CYS A 92 -4.27 -9.90 -5.38
N GLY A 93 -4.36 -8.62 -5.76
CA GLY A 93 -5.05 -7.59 -4.98
C GLY A 93 -6.57 -7.59 -5.16
N ARG A 94 -7.08 -8.13 -6.27
CA ARG A 94 -8.53 -8.25 -6.52
C ARG A 94 -9.23 -9.03 -5.41
N ASP A 95 -10.43 -8.57 -5.05
CA ASP A 95 -11.32 -9.17 -4.05
C ASP A 95 -10.71 -9.32 -2.65
N VAL A 96 -9.65 -8.56 -2.35
CA VAL A 96 -9.10 -8.44 -1.00
C VAL A 96 -9.72 -7.22 -0.33
N ALA A 97 -10.54 -7.45 0.69
CA ALA A 97 -11.19 -6.36 1.43
C ALA A 97 -10.20 -5.63 2.35
N THR A 98 -10.23 -4.30 2.39
CA THR A 98 -9.45 -3.53 3.37
C THR A 98 -10.16 -3.57 4.72
N ILE A 99 -9.57 -4.30 5.67
CA ILE A 99 -10.15 -4.54 7.00
C ILE A 99 -9.48 -3.73 8.09
N VAL A 100 -8.38 -3.04 7.81
CA VAL A 100 -7.67 -2.22 8.80
C VAL A 100 -8.19 -0.78 8.74
N ASN A 101 -8.86 -0.34 9.81
CA ASN A 101 -9.53 0.96 9.91
C ASN A 101 -8.57 2.09 10.31
N LEU A 102 -7.52 2.32 9.51
CA LEU A 102 -6.50 3.33 9.78
C LEU A 102 -6.49 4.46 8.76
N MET A 103 -6.15 5.66 9.22
CA MET A 103 -5.83 6.77 8.31
C MET A 103 -4.72 6.35 7.33
N PRO A 104 -4.81 6.71 6.04
CA PRO A 104 -5.75 7.66 5.46
C PRO A 104 -7.06 7.05 4.93
N SER A 105 -7.23 5.72 4.95
CA SER A 105 -8.43 5.06 4.42
C SER A 105 -9.58 5.02 5.44
N GLY A 106 -9.24 5.00 6.73
CA GLY A 106 -10.14 4.86 7.86
C GLY A 106 -9.87 5.87 8.98
N LYS A 107 -10.15 5.47 10.22
CA LYS A 107 -10.27 6.39 11.37
C LYS A 107 -9.08 6.41 12.33
N TYR A 108 -8.52 5.26 12.68
CA TYR A 108 -7.57 5.11 13.80
C TYR A 108 -6.11 5.27 13.35
N LEU A 109 -5.15 5.09 14.28
CA LEU A 109 -3.71 5.14 14.03
C LEU A 109 -3.02 3.80 14.38
N MET A 110 -1.71 3.73 14.14
CA MET A 110 -0.92 2.51 14.30
C MET A 110 -0.93 1.94 15.73
N GLU A 111 -1.15 2.78 16.74
CA GLU A 111 -1.22 2.35 18.14
C GLU A 111 -2.44 1.46 18.38
N GLU A 112 -3.63 1.87 17.94
CA GLU A 112 -4.83 1.05 18.04
C GLU A 112 -4.69 -0.25 17.23
N PHE A 113 -4.06 -0.19 16.05
CA PHE A 113 -3.82 -1.39 15.24
C PHE A 113 -2.96 -2.40 15.97
N PHE A 114 -1.93 -1.95 16.68
CA PHE A 114 -1.12 -2.81 17.52
C PHE A 114 -1.92 -3.42 18.67
N TYR A 115 -2.68 -2.61 19.41
CA TYR A 115 -3.49 -3.09 20.53
C TYR A 115 -4.60 -4.06 20.09
N ALA A 116 -5.13 -3.92 18.87
CA ALA A 116 -6.08 -4.86 18.28
C ALA A 116 -5.46 -6.23 17.93
N GLY A 117 -4.13 -6.36 17.94
CA GLY A 117 -3.38 -7.58 17.62
C GLY A 117 -2.49 -7.46 16.38
N GLY A 118 -2.53 -6.33 15.67
CA GLY A 118 -1.60 -5.99 14.59
C GLY A 118 -1.70 -6.87 13.35
N LEU A 119 -0.58 -7.01 12.64
CA LEU A 119 -0.51 -7.73 11.38
C LEU A 119 -0.82 -9.24 11.48
N PRO A 120 -0.45 -9.96 12.56
CA PRO A 120 -0.80 -11.37 12.69
C PRO A 120 -2.30 -11.63 12.55
N VAL A 121 -3.14 -10.77 13.12
CA VAL A 121 -4.60 -10.87 12.97
C VAL A 121 -5.01 -10.74 11.51
N VAL A 122 -4.43 -9.79 10.77
CA VAL A 122 -4.73 -9.60 9.34
C VAL A 122 -4.32 -10.83 8.52
N LEU A 123 -3.13 -11.38 8.77
CA LEU A 123 -2.64 -12.60 8.11
C LEU A 123 -3.54 -13.80 8.42
N LYS A 124 -4.00 -13.94 9.66
CA LYS A 124 -4.98 -14.96 10.04
C LYS A 124 -6.26 -14.84 9.21
N ARG A 125 -6.82 -13.62 9.08
CA ARG A 125 -8.04 -13.39 8.27
C ARG A 125 -7.86 -13.76 6.81
N LEU A 126 -6.70 -13.44 6.21
CA LEU A 126 -6.38 -13.90 4.85
C LEU A 126 -6.31 -15.43 4.76
N GLY A 127 -5.74 -16.09 5.77
CA GLY A 127 -5.68 -17.56 5.81
C GLY A 127 -7.04 -18.23 5.98
N GLU A 128 -7.93 -17.66 6.79
CA GLU A 128 -9.32 -18.11 6.93
C GLU A 128 -10.11 -17.89 5.64
N GLY A 129 -9.85 -16.79 4.92
CA GLY A 129 -10.46 -16.49 3.62
C GLY A 129 -9.87 -17.24 2.41
N GLY A 130 -8.92 -18.16 2.62
CA GLY A 130 -8.27 -18.89 1.52
C GLY A 130 -7.35 -18.02 0.64
N GLN A 131 -6.99 -16.84 1.13
CA GLN A 131 -6.17 -15.83 0.44
C GLN A 131 -4.71 -15.83 0.93
N LEU A 132 -4.30 -16.77 1.78
CA LEU A 132 -2.92 -16.90 2.26
C LEU A 132 -2.31 -18.23 1.80
N HIS A 133 -1.09 -18.17 1.26
CA HIS A 133 -0.22 -19.33 1.13
C HIS A 133 0.29 -19.72 2.51
N LYS A 134 -0.46 -20.60 3.19
CA LYS A 134 -0.29 -20.95 4.61
C LYS A 134 1.07 -21.55 4.95
N ASP A 135 1.62 -22.35 4.04
CA ASP A 135 2.89 -23.06 4.22
C ASP A 135 4.13 -22.20 3.89
N ALA A 136 3.97 -20.91 3.60
CA ALA A 136 5.10 -20.03 3.30
C ALA A 136 6.04 -19.95 4.51
N LEU A 137 7.32 -20.29 4.30
CA LEU A 137 8.35 -20.30 5.33
C LEU A 137 8.66 -18.86 5.80
N THR A 138 8.99 -18.71 7.08
CA THR A 138 9.42 -17.43 7.66
C THR A 138 10.79 -17.54 8.32
N VAL A 139 11.37 -16.40 8.71
CA VAL A 139 12.64 -16.33 9.44
C VAL A 139 12.61 -17.09 10.76
N SER A 140 11.45 -17.36 11.37
CA SER A 140 11.39 -18.17 12.61
C SER A 140 11.71 -19.64 12.38
N GLY A 141 11.62 -20.11 11.13
CA GLY A 141 11.68 -21.52 10.76
C GLY A 141 10.31 -22.21 10.71
N GLN A 142 9.23 -21.51 11.07
CA GLN A 142 7.86 -21.99 10.98
C GLN A 142 7.14 -21.42 9.75
N SER A 143 6.01 -22.04 9.39
CA SER A 143 5.11 -21.51 8.38
C SER A 143 4.40 -20.26 8.88
N VAL A 144 4.06 -19.34 7.97
CA VAL A 144 3.30 -18.12 8.31
C VAL A 144 1.97 -18.45 8.99
N TRP A 145 1.33 -19.57 8.65
CA TRP A 145 0.06 -19.96 9.27
C TRP A 145 0.22 -20.47 10.70
N ASP A 146 1.25 -21.27 10.97
CA ASP A 146 1.54 -21.75 12.34
C ASP A 146 1.82 -20.57 13.29
N GLU A 147 2.44 -19.50 12.78
CA GLU A 147 2.71 -18.27 13.55
C GLU A 147 1.46 -17.46 13.90
N VAL A 148 0.36 -17.57 13.13
CA VAL A 148 -0.77 -16.61 13.23
C VAL A 148 -2.12 -17.25 13.51
N ARG A 149 -2.32 -18.55 13.30
CA ARG A 149 -3.66 -19.17 13.37
C ARG A 149 -4.36 -19.01 14.73
N ASP A 150 -3.61 -18.91 15.81
CA ASP A 150 -4.11 -18.85 17.17
C ASP A 150 -4.22 -17.42 17.74
N VAL A 151 -3.88 -16.39 16.96
CA VAL A 151 -3.97 -15.00 17.44
C VAL A 151 -5.42 -14.52 17.55
N VAL A 152 -5.64 -13.56 18.43
CA VAL A 152 -6.97 -12.99 18.75
C VAL A 152 -7.05 -11.56 18.24
N ASN A 153 -8.18 -11.21 17.62
CA ASN A 153 -8.52 -9.82 17.35
C ASN A 153 -9.12 -9.21 18.61
N HIS A 154 -8.45 -8.21 19.19
CA HIS A 154 -8.87 -7.58 20.43
C HIS A 154 -9.76 -6.34 20.22
N ASN A 155 -9.89 -5.84 18.99
CA ASN A 155 -10.74 -4.69 18.70
C ASN A 155 -11.25 -4.71 17.25
N GLU A 156 -12.51 -5.10 17.07
CA GLU A 156 -13.17 -5.17 15.76
C GLU A 156 -13.52 -3.81 15.16
N ASP A 157 -13.44 -2.70 15.92
CA ASP A 157 -13.58 -1.36 15.33
C ASP A 157 -12.31 -0.93 14.56
N VAL A 158 -11.17 -1.59 14.87
CA VAL A 158 -9.85 -1.28 14.31
C VAL A 158 -9.47 -2.30 13.24
N ILE A 159 -9.64 -3.59 13.52
CA ILE A 159 -9.49 -4.66 12.52
C ILE A 159 -10.89 -5.23 12.26
N LEU A 160 -11.51 -4.68 11.23
CA LEU A 160 -12.93 -4.85 10.90
C LEU A 160 -13.25 -6.30 10.51
N PRO A 161 -14.46 -6.78 10.81
CA PRO A 161 -14.99 -7.96 10.17
C PRO A 161 -15.24 -7.71 8.67
N LEU A 162 -15.26 -8.76 7.86
CA LEU A 162 -15.30 -8.65 6.39
C LEU A 162 -16.57 -7.94 5.89
N ASP A 163 -17.69 -8.11 6.60
CA ASP A 163 -18.98 -7.48 6.28
C ASP A 163 -18.96 -5.95 6.49
N LYS A 164 -18.07 -5.46 7.37
CA LYS A 164 -17.87 -4.03 7.67
C LYS A 164 -16.56 -3.47 7.11
N ALA A 165 -15.88 -4.18 6.22
CA ALA A 165 -14.63 -3.72 5.61
C ALA A 165 -14.80 -2.35 4.93
N LEU A 166 -13.75 -1.52 4.95
CA LEU A 166 -13.79 -0.17 4.37
C LEU A 166 -14.09 -0.19 2.86
N THR A 167 -13.56 -1.20 2.17
CA THR A 167 -13.85 -1.51 0.78
C THR A 167 -13.72 -3.00 0.56
N ARG A 168 -14.51 -3.54 -0.38
CA ARG A 168 -14.39 -4.93 -0.85
C ARG A 168 -13.22 -5.11 -1.83
N GLN A 169 -12.76 -4.03 -2.45
CA GLN A 169 -11.66 -4.01 -3.43
C GLN A 169 -10.53 -3.13 -2.90
N GLY A 170 -9.81 -3.65 -1.90
CA GLY A 170 -8.74 -2.94 -1.20
C GLY A 170 -7.37 -3.03 -1.86
N GLY A 171 -7.18 -4.01 -2.76
CA GLY A 171 -5.95 -4.14 -3.54
C GLY A 171 -5.69 -2.92 -4.42
N ILE A 172 -4.40 -2.64 -4.68
CA ILE A 172 -4.01 -1.62 -5.63
C ILE A 172 -4.46 -2.05 -7.03
N ALA A 173 -5.16 -1.16 -7.73
CA ALA A 173 -5.58 -1.38 -9.10
C ALA A 173 -4.46 -0.97 -10.07
N VAL A 174 -4.22 -1.79 -11.09
CA VAL A 174 -3.32 -1.44 -12.20
C VAL A 174 -4.14 -1.00 -13.39
N LEU A 175 -3.92 0.24 -13.83
CA LEU A 175 -4.61 0.86 -14.96
C LEU A 175 -3.71 0.76 -16.20
N ARG A 176 -4.31 0.40 -17.34
CA ARG A 176 -3.65 0.34 -18.65
C ARG A 176 -4.45 1.11 -19.68
N GLY A 177 -3.76 1.61 -20.70
CA GLY A 177 -4.36 2.30 -21.83
C GLY A 177 -3.31 3.03 -22.65
N ASN A 178 -3.73 3.78 -23.65
CA ASN A 178 -2.82 4.58 -24.49
C ASN A 178 -2.05 5.65 -23.69
N LEU A 179 -2.57 6.11 -22.54
CA LEU A 179 -1.89 7.07 -21.66
C LEU A 179 -0.86 6.43 -20.71
N ALA A 180 -1.04 5.14 -20.37
CA ALA A 180 -0.20 4.38 -19.46
C ALA A 180 0.08 2.99 -20.06
N PRO A 181 0.87 2.92 -21.15
CA PRO A 181 1.08 1.68 -21.89
C PRO A 181 1.80 0.60 -21.06
N LEU A 182 2.73 0.99 -20.18
CA LEU A 182 3.43 0.08 -19.28
C LEU A 182 2.69 -0.08 -17.96
N GLY A 183 1.84 0.89 -17.62
CA GLY A 183 0.84 0.80 -16.55
C GLY A 183 0.90 2.00 -15.61
N ALA A 184 -0.15 2.15 -14.82
CA ALA A 184 -0.24 3.11 -13.71
C ALA A 184 -0.96 2.45 -12.53
N VAL A 185 -0.86 3.02 -11.35
CA VAL A 185 -1.49 2.47 -10.14
C VAL A 185 -2.42 3.46 -9.45
N LEU A 186 -3.48 2.96 -8.83
CA LEU A 186 -4.39 3.73 -7.97
C LEU A 186 -4.73 2.90 -6.72
N LYS A 187 -4.85 3.57 -5.56
CA LYS A 187 -5.26 2.94 -4.29
C LYS A 187 -6.76 3.13 -4.07
N PRO A 188 -7.63 2.13 -4.33
CA PRO A 188 -9.07 2.33 -4.29
C PRO A 188 -9.62 2.63 -2.90
N SER A 189 -8.98 2.08 -1.84
CA SER A 189 -9.41 2.26 -0.45
C SER A 189 -9.38 3.70 0.06
N ALA A 190 -8.71 4.62 -0.66
CA ALA A 190 -8.67 6.03 -0.30
C ALA A 190 -9.21 6.94 -1.42
N ALA A 191 -9.80 6.37 -2.47
CA ALA A 191 -10.43 7.11 -3.56
C ALA A 191 -11.92 7.35 -3.27
N SER A 192 -12.49 8.35 -3.94
CA SER A 192 -13.94 8.60 -3.89
C SER A 192 -14.65 7.68 -4.88
N GLU A 193 -15.65 6.92 -4.40
CA GLU A 193 -16.35 5.91 -5.21
C GLU A 193 -16.94 6.50 -6.51
N HIS A 194 -17.53 7.69 -6.43
CA HIS A 194 -18.12 8.39 -7.57
C HIS A 194 -17.09 8.88 -8.62
N LEU A 195 -15.79 8.85 -8.34
CA LEU A 195 -14.71 9.23 -9.26
C LEU A 195 -13.96 8.02 -9.85
N LEU A 196 -14.26 6.79 -9.42
CA LEU A 196 -13.61 5.59 -9.95
C LEU A 196 -13.93 5.35 -11.44
N THR A 197 -15.05 5.90 -11.91
CA THR A 197 -15.38 5.99 -13.35
C THR A 197 -15.65 7.45 -13.66
N HIS A 198 -14.69 8.11 -14.31
CA HIS A 198 -14.76 9.54 -14.58
C HIS A 198 -14.16 9.88 -15.94
N ARG A 199 -14.71 10.90 -16.61
CA ARG A 199 -14.15 11.47 -17.83
C ARG A 199 -14.20 13.00 -17.72
N GLY A 200 -13.05 13.64 -17.91
CA GLY A 200 -12.91 15.08 -17.78
C GLY A 200 -11.89 15.66 -18.73
N ARG A 201 -11.95 16.99 -18.91
CA ARG A 201 -10.90 17.75 -19.61
C ARG A 201 -9.61 17.71 -18.82
N ALA A 202 -8.48 17.51 -19.48
CA ALA A 202 -7.17 17.55 -18.84
C ALA A 202 -6.75 19.00 -18.55
N VAL A 203 -6.34 19.27 -17.31
CA VAL A 203 -5.61 20.49 -16.93
C VAL A 203 -4.18 20.08 -16.62
N VAL A 204 -3.26 20.52 -17.48
CA VAL A 204 -1.90 19.98 -17.55
C VAL A 204 -0.89 20.92 -16.91
N PHE A 205 -0.06 20.36 -16.04
CA PHE A 205 1.11 20.98 -15.45
C PHE A 205 2.36 20.29 -15.98
N GLU A 206 3.13 21.00 -16.79
CA GLU A 206 4.39 20.51 -17.38
C GLU A 206 5.43 20.00 -16.38
N ASP A 207 5.53 20.61 -15.20
CA ASP A 207 6.41 20.17 -14.11
C ASP A 207 5.90 20.68 -12.75
N ILE A 208 6.64 20.37 -11.68
CA ILE A 208 6.26 20.71 -10.32
C ILE A 208 6.23 22.24 -10.07
N ASP A 209 7.08 23.01 -10.75
CA ASP A 209 7.15 24.45 -10.58
C ASP A 209 5.99 25.14 -11.31
N HIS A 210 5.63 24.64 -12.50
CA HIS A 210 4.44 25.07 -13.20
C HIS A 210 3.16 24.77 -12.41
N TYR A 211 3.06 23.61 -11.76
CA TYR A 211 1.96 23.30 -10.85
C TYR A 211 1.84 24.34 -9.73
N LYS A 212 2.94 24.60 -9.01
CA LYS A 212 2.95 25.57 -7.91
C LYS A 212 2.62 26.99 -8.36
N ALA A 213 3.07 27.38 -9.55
CA ALA A 213 2.83 28.71 -10.09
C ALA A 213 1.37 28.94 -10.51
N ARG A 214 0.63 27.87 -10.87
CA ARG A 214 -0.72 27.99 -11.47
C ARG A 214 -1.85 27.53 -10.57
N ILE A 215 -1.63 26.65 -9.60
CA ILE A 215 -2.74 26.00 -8.88
C ILE A 215 -3.62 26.97 -8.10
N ASP A 216 -3.03 28.05 -7.59
CA ASP A 216 -3.72 29.10 -6.83
C ASP A 216 -4.12 30.32 -7.69
N ASP A 217 -3.83 30.28 -8.99
CA ASP A 217 -4.27 31.31 -9.94
C ASP A 217 -5.81 31.30 -10.05
N PRO A 218 -6.51 32.38 -9.67
CA PRO A 218 -7.96 32.43 -9.76
C PRO A 218 -8.46 32.27 -11.20
N ASP A 219 -7.64 32.66 -12.20
CA ASP A 219 -7.95 32.63 -13.62
C ASP A 219 -7.60 31.28 -14.28
N LEU A 220 -7.06 30.31 -13.54
CA LEU A 220 -6.82 28.96 -14.05
C LEU A 220 -8.15 28.35 -14.52
N ASP A 221 -8.29 28.03 -15.81
CA ASP A 221 -9.50 27.39 -16.34
C ASP A 221 -9.59 25.91 -15.89
N ILE A 222 -10.19 25.71 -14.71
CA ILE A 222 -10.38 24.42 -14.06
C ILE A 222 -11.69 24.40 -13.25
N ASP A 223 -12.41 23.29 -13.33
CA ASP A 223 -13.57 22.94 -12.52
C ASP A 223 -13.41 21.53 -11.92
N GLU A 224 -14.34 21.14 -11.05
CA GLU A 224 -14.35 19.86 -10.34
C GLU A 224 -14.48 18.62 -11.25
N THR A 225 -14.88 18.80 -12.51
CA THR A 225 -14.99 17.70 -13.49
C THR A 225 -13.69 17.49 -14.27
N CYS A 226 -12.74 18.42 -14.17
CA CYS A 226 -11.45 18.31 -14.84
C CYS A 226 -10.57 17.21 -14.23
N VAL A 227 -9.60 16.75 -15.00
CA VAL A 227 -8.54 15.81 -14.58
C VAL A 227 -7.23 16.58 -14.50
N MET A 228 -6.63 16.66 -13.31
CA MET A 228 -5.34 17.31 -13.13
C MET A 228 -4.23 16.35 -13.58
N VAL A 229 -3.32 16.81 -14.44
CA VAL A 229 -2.23 15.98 -14.99
C VAL A 229 -0.89 16.67 -14.74
N LEU A 230 0.01 16.00 -14.03
CA LEU A 230 1.37 16.49 -13.74
C LEU A 230 2.41 15.60 -14.41
N LYS A 231 3.33 16.21 -15.16
CA LYS A 231 4.41 15.54 -15.88
C LYS A 231 5.76 15.78 -15.20
N ASN A 232 6.80 15.15 -15.74
CA ASN A 232 8.20 15.36 -15.37
C ASN A 232 8.46 15.16 -13.87
N CYS A 233 7.68 14.29 -13.22
CA CYS A 233 7.82 13.96 -11.82
C CYS A 233 8.25 12.50 -11.60
N GLY A 234 8.57 11.77 -12.67
CA GLY A 234 9.07 10.40 -12.64
C GLY A 234 10.53 10.24 -12.19
N PRO A 235 11.09 9.01 -12.27
CA PRO A 235 12.46 8.71 -11.83
C PRO A 235 13.53 9.59 -12.49
N LYS A 236 13.39 9.88 -13.79
CA LYS A 236 14.31 10.73 -14.53
C LYS A 236 13.85 12.18 -14.63
N GLY A 237 12.53 12.40 -14.68
CA GLY A 237 11.94 13.72 -14.86
C GLY A 237 12.18 14.63 -13.65
N TYR A 238 11.89 14.14 -12.43
CA TYR A 238 11.91 15.01 -11.25
C TYR A 238 13.30 15.53 -10.88
N PRO A 239 14.38 14.71 -10.75
CA PRO A 239 14.56 13.24 -10.71
C PRO A 239 14.30 12.58 -9.33
N GLY A 240 14.31 11.25 -9.27
CA GLY A 240 14.10 10.48 -8.02
C GLY A 240 12.62 10.18 -7.69
N MET A 241 11.70 10.54 -8.60
CA MET A 241 10.27 10.22 -8.51
C MET A 241 9.65 10.72 -7.20
N ALA A 242 9.52 12.03 -7.00
CA ALA A 242 9.09 12.61 -5.73
C ALA A 242 7.64 12.26 -5.35
N GLU A 243 7.28 12.44 -4.07
CA GLU A 243 5.91 12.26 -3.56
C GLU A 243 5.05 13.51 -3.79
N VAL A 244 4.83 13.84 -5.07
CA VAL A 244 4.08 15.04 -5.49
C VAL A 244 2.83 14.72 -6.31
N GLY A 245 2.47 13.44 -6.45
CA GLY A 245 1.31 13.01 -7.23
C GLY A 245 -0.03 13.36 -6.60
N ASN A 246 -0.09 13.49 -5.27
CA ASN A 246 -1.27 13.93 -4.53
C ASN A 246 -1.43 15.47 -4.57
N MET A 247 -1.53 16.02 -5.79
CA MET A 247 -1.74 17.45 -6.03
C MET A 247 -2.88 18.00 -5.17
N GLY A 248 -2.65 19.14 -4.54
CA GLY A 248 -3.68 19.92 -3.86
C GLY A 248 -4.68 20.48 -4.86
N LEU A 249 -5.95 20.54 -4.47
CA LEU A 249 -6.99 21.09 -5.32
C LEU A 249 -6.94 22.63 -5.31
N PRO A 250 -7.34 23.30 -6.40
CA PRO A 250 -7.45 24.76 -6.42
C PRO A 250 -8.34 25.28 -5.28
N ALA A 251 -7.93 26.38 -4.64
CA ALA A 251 -8.69 26.98 -3.52
C ALA A 251 -10.15 27.27 -3.88
N LYS A 252 -10.43 27.66 -5.13
CA LYS A 252 -11.80 27.92 -5.63
C LYS A 252 -12.67 26.65 -5.71
N ILE A 253 -12.08 25.49 -5.91
CA ILE A 253 -12.79 24.19 -5.93
C ILE A 253 -13.06 23.75 -4.48
N LEU A 254 -12.07 23.86 -3.60
CA LEU A 254 -12.22 23.57 -2.17
C LEU A 254 -13.33 24.41 -1.52
N LYS A 255 -13.45 25.70 -1.89
CA LYS A 255 -14.52 26.60 -1.40
C LYS A 255 -15.94 26.15 -1.77
N LYS A 256 -16.11 25.28 -2.77
CA LYS A 256 -17.40 24.65 -3.12
C LYS A 256 -17.72 23.42 -2.24
N GLY A 257 -16.81 23.02 -1.34
CA GLY A 257 -16.92 21.80 -0.55
C GLY A 257 -16.45 20.53 -1.27
N VAL A 258 -15.87 20.67 -2.47
CA VAL A 258 -15.27 19.54 -3.20
C VAL A 258 -13.93 19.21 -2.57
N THR A 259 -13.75 17.95 -2.14
CA THR A 259 -12.55 17.48 -1.45
C THR A 259 -11.70 16.50 -2.26
N ASP A 260 -12.20 16.06 -3.42
CA ASP A 260 -11.49 15.11 -4.30
C ASP A 260 -11.72 15.44 -5.78
N MET A 261 -10.69 15.16 -6.58
CA MET A 261 -10.69 15.23 -8.04
C MET A 261 -9.71 14.19 -8.57
N VAL A 262 -9.95 13.74 -9.80
CA VAL A 262 -9.04 12.81 -10.47
C VAL A 262 -7.73 13.52 -10.80
N ARG A 263 -6.63 12.90 -10.37
CA ARG A 263 -5.25 13.39 -10.51
C ARG A 263 -4.37 12.31 -11.13
N ILE A 264 -3.56 12.66 -12.12
CA ILE A 264 -2.67 11.72 -12.82
C ILE A 264 -1.25 12.29 -12.83
N SER A 265 -0.27 11.45 -12.49
CA SER A 265 1.15 11.81 -12.65
C SER A 265 2.06 10.59 -12.85
N ASP A 266 3.26 10.85 -13.33
CA ASP A 266 4.40 9.92 -13.31
C ASP A 266 5.12 9.88 -11.93
N ALA A 267 4.57 10.55 -10.92
CA ALA A 267 5.13 10.69 -9.58
C ALA A 267 4.73 9.55 -8.62
N ARG A 268 5.21 9.65 -7.37
CA ARG A 268 4.73 8.88 -6.22
C ARG A 268 3.78 9.73 -5.35
N MET A 269 3.23 9.12 -4.31
CA MET A 269 2.57 9.85 -3.22
C MET A 269 2.96 9.24 -1.88
N SER A 270 2.80 10.00 -0.80
CA SER A 270 2.93 9.46 0.55
C SER A 270 1.90 8.36 0.79
N GLY A 271 2.28 7.33 1.56
CA GLY A 271 1.33 6.32 2.03
C GLY A 271 0.16 6.90 2.85
N THR A 272 0.36 8.08 3.44
CA THR A 272 -0.64 8.83 4.22
C THR A 272 -1.56 9.71 3.37
N ALA A 273 -1.43 9.70 2.04
CA ALA A 273 -2.29 10.47 1.15
C ALA A 273 -3.62 9.75 0.85
N TYR A 274 -4.62 10.56 0.50
CA TYR A 274 -5.96 10.15 0.07
C TYR A 274 -6.37 10.83 -1.24
N GLY A 275 -7.49 10.36 -1.78
CA GLY A 275 -8.17 10.85 -2.97
C GLY A 275 -7.94 9.98 -4.20
N THR A 276 -8.63 10.33 -5.28
CA THR A 276 -8.66 9.57 -6.53
C THR A 276 -7.43 9.91 -7.39
N VAL A 277 -6.28 9.34 -7.01
CA VAL A 277 -4.97 9.66 -7.59
C VAL A 277 -4.37 8.46 -8.32
N VAL A 278 -4.08 8.66 -9.61
CA VAL A 278 -3.34 7.75 -10.49
C VAL A 278 -1.87 8.13 -10.46
N LEU A 279 -1.01 7.14 -10.23
CA LEU A 279 0.41 7.32 -9.95
C LEU A 279 1.25 6.38 -10.80
N HIS A 280 2.56 6.65 -10.82
CA HIS A 280 3.55 5.76 -11.44
C HIS A 280 3.27 5.50 -12.91
N THR A 281 2.64 6.46 -13.59
CA THR A 281 2.30 6.37 -15.00
C THR A 281 3.56 6.12 -15.83
N ALA A 282 3.56 5.02 -16.59
CA ALA A 282 4.65 4.57 -17.44
C ALA A 282 4.14 4.06 -18.80
#